data_AF-A0A968GKF0-F1
#
_entry.id   AF-A0A968GKF0-F1
#
_cell.length_a   1.000
_cell.length_b   1.000
_cell.length_c   1.000
_cell.angle_alpha   90.00
_cell.angle_beta   90.00
_cell.angle_gamma   90.00
#
_symmetry.space_group_name_H-M   'P 1'
#
loop_
_entity.id
_entity.type
_entity.pdbx_description
1 polymer ?
#
loop_
_entity_poly.entity_id
_entity_poly.type
_entity_poly.pdbx_seq_one_letter_code
_entity_poly.pdbx_strand_id
1 'polypeptide(L)'
;MLIDSSSDWEIQCFEDIFDATYATIKKRRDHDPLFCLKDLEQQLEDMYLLDGHDWLGRGRVGDLDMEASIAALQQHIFEWRKEPTKD
;
A
#
# COMPACT_ATOMS: atom_id res chain seq x y z
N MET A 1 26.15 5.69 17.85
CA MET A 1 24.74 5.67 17.42
C MET A 1 24.40 4.21 17.22
N LEU A 2 23.56 3.63 18.07
CA LEU A 2 23.10 2.27 17.90
C LEU A 2 22.05 2.30 16.80
N ILE A 3 22.41 1.87 15.60
CA ILE A 3 21.43 1.48 14.58
C ILE A 3 20.88 0.16 15.10
N ASP A 4 19.61 0.18 15.53
CA ASP A 4 18.91 -0.99 16.02
C ASP A 4 18.84 -2.02 14.88
N SER A 5 19.48 -3.18 15.04
CA SER A 5 19.46 -4.25 14.03
C SER A 5 18.09 -4.93 13.91
N SER A 6 17.13 -4.62 14.78
CA SER A 6 15.73 -5.01 14.56
C SER A 6 15.08 -4.22 13.41
N SER A 7 15.66 -3.10 12.97
CA SER A 7 15.13 -2.24 11.91
C SER A 7 15.32 -2.77 10.50
N ASP A 8 16.47 -3.38 10.18
CA ASP A 8 16.86 -3.62 8.79
C ASP A 8 15.93 -4.62 8.08
N TRP A 9 15.53 -5.68 8.79
CA TRP A 9 14.61 -6.68 8.23
C TRP A 9 13.17 -6.15 8.14
N GLU A 10 12.75 -5.29 9.08
CA GLU A 10 11.43 -4.67 9.04
C GLU A 10 11.33 -3.67 7.89
N ILE A 11 12.38 -2.87 7.69
CA ILE A 11 12.51 -1.95 6.55
C ILE A 11 12.47 -2.74 5.26
N GLN A 12 13.28 -3.80 5.13
CA GLN A 12 13.27 -4.62 3.92
C GLN A 12 11.90 -5.27 3.69
N CYS A 13 11.27 -5.80 4.74
CA CYS A 13 9.95 -6.41 4.64
C CYS A 13 8.89 -5.39 4.21
N PHE A 14 8.94 -4.17 4.75
CA PHE A 14 8.07 -3.07 4.34
C PHE A 14 8.29 -2.73 2.86
N GLU A 15 9.55 -2.52 2.45
CA GLU A 15 9.91 -2.16 1.07
C GLU A 15 9.45 -3.24 0.08
N ASP A 16 9.69 -4.51 0.40
CA ASP A 16 9.29 -5.65 -0.44
C ASP A 16 7.76 -5.70 -0.64
N ILE A 17 6.99 -5.50 0.43
CA ILE A 17 5.52 -5.51 0.37
C ILE A 17 5.00 -4.28 -0.36
N PHE A 18 5.57 -3.10 -0.08
CA PHE A 18 5.22 -1.86 -0.75
C PHE A 18 5.43 -1.99 -2.27
N ASP A 19 6.61 -2.43 -2.68
CA ASP A 19 6.97 -2.56 -4.11
C ASP A 19 6.09 -3.59 -4.82
N ALA A 20 5.81 -4.73 -4.17
CA ALA A 20 4.93 -5.76 -4.73
C ALA A 20 3.49 -5.26 -4.90
N THR A 21 2.95 -4.58 -3.89
CA THR A 21 1.59 -4.02 -3.93
C THR A 21 1.51 -2.90 -4.98
N TYR A 22 2.49 -2.01 -4.99
CA TYR A 22 2.58 -0.93 -5.97
C TYR A 22 2.66 -1.47 -7.41
N ALA A 23 3.51 -2.47 -7.66
CA ALA A 23 3.62 -3.11 -8.97
C ALA A 23 2.31 -3.80 -9.41
N THR A 24 1.60 -4.42 -8.46
CA THR A 24 0.31 -5.09 -8.72
C THR A 24 -0.76 -4.09 -9.13
N ILE A 25 -0.88 -2.96 -8.43
CA ILE A 25 -1.84 -1.89 -8.75
C ILE A 25 -1.51 -1.29 -10.13
N LYS A 26 -0.23 -1.01 -10.39
CA LYS A 26 0.23 -0.51 -11.69
C LYS A 26 -0.18 -1.46 -12.82
N LYS A 27 0.11 -2.75 -12.67
CA LYS A 27 -0.28 -3.77 -13.65
C LYS A 27 -1.80 -3.84 -13.82
N ARG A 28 -2.57 -3.76 -12.73
CA ARG A 28 -4.04 -3.75 -12.82
C ARG A 28 -4.52 -2.55 -13.65
N ARG A 29 -3.98 -1.37 -13.40
CA ARG A 29 -4.30 -0.15 -14.14
C ARG A 29 -3.95 -0.24 -15.63
N ASP A 30 -2.86 -0.92 -15.98
CA ASP A 30 -2.45 -1.10 -17.38
C ASP A 30 -3.32 -2.12 -18.14
N HIS A 31 -3.89 -3.10 -17.44
CA HIS A 31 -4.57 -4.25 -18.06
C HIS A 31 -6.09 -4.28 -17.90
N ASP A 32 -6.64 -3.62 -16.88
CA ASP A 32 -8.07 -3.56 -16.59
C ASP A 32 -8.61 -2.16 -16.95
N PRO A 33 -9.25 -1.98 -18.11
CA PRO A 33 -9.76 -0.68 -18.54
C PRO A 33 -10.95 -0.19 -17.70
N LEU A 34 -11.55 -1.07 -16.87
CA LEU A 34 -12.62 -0.68 -15.96
C LEU A 34 -12.08 -0.23 -14.60
N PHE A 35 -10.81 -0.54 -14.28
CA PHE A 35 -10.19 -0.13 -13.04
C PHE A 35 -9.98 1.39 -13.03
N CYS A 36 -10.58 2.04 -12.04
CA CYS A 36 -10.56 3.49 -11.91
C CYS A 36 -10.07 3.93 -10.54
N LEU A 37 -9.77 5.23 -10.41
CA LEU A 37 -9.29 5.83 -9.17
C LEU A 37 -10.23 5.54 -7.98
N LYS A 38 -11.55 5.53 -8.22
CA LYS A 38 -12.55 5.25 -7.18
C LYS A 38 -12.41 3.85 -6.60
N ASP A 39 -12.05 2.86 -7.41
CA ASP A 39 -11.85 1.49 -6.92
C ASP A 39 -10.66 1.42 -5.95
N LEU A 40 -9.59 2.17 -6.26
CA LEU A 40 -8.39 2.26 -5.44
C LEU A 40 -8.66 3.03 -4.13
N GLU A 41 -9.46 4.09 -4.19
CA GLU A 41 -9.91 4.83 -3.00
C GLU A 41 -10.79 3.97 -2.10
N GLN A 42 -11.70 3.17 -2.66
CA GLN A 42 -12.50 2.23 -1.87
C GLN A 42 -11.62 1.17 -1.22
N GLN A 43 -10.65 0.62 -1.95
CA GLN A 43 -9.70 -0.34 -1.40
C GLN A 43 -8.91 0.25 -0.23
N LEU A 44 -8.49 1.51 -0.32
CA LEU A 44 -7.80 2.21 0.77
C LEU A 44 -8.69 2.37 2.00
N GLU A 45 -9.96 2.74 1.81
CA GLU A 45 -10.94 2.85 2.90
C GLU A 45 -11.14 1.50 3.61
N ASP A 46 -11.28 0.42 2.84
CA ASP A 46 -11.43 -0.94 3.37
C ASP A 46 -10.19 -1.35 4.18
N MET A 47 -8.98 -1.03 3.71
CA MET A 47 -7.74 -1.31 4.45
C MET A 47 -7.65 -0.52 5.76
N TYR A 48 -8.05 0.75 5.79
CA TYR A 48 -8.11 1.50 7.04
C TYR A 48 -9.12 0.94 8.04
N LEU A 49 -10.26 0.43 7.56
CA LEU A 49 -11.22 -0.23 8.42
C LEU A 49 -10.62 -1.52 9.03
N LEU A 50 -9.90 -2.31 8.24
CA LEU A 50 -9.23 -3.53 8.69
C LEU A 50 -8.07 -3.24 9.66
N ASP A 51 -7.33 -2.16 9.42
CA ASP A 51 -6.27 -1.71 10.31
C ASP A 51 -6.84 -1.26 11.67
N GLY A 52 -7.86 -0.39 11.64
CA GLY A 52 -8.54 0.13 12.84
C GLY A 52 -9.35 -0.90 13.63
N HIS A 53 -9.71 -2.03 13.03
CA HIS A 53 -10.23 -3.19 13.76
C HIS A 53 -9.17 -3.91 14.61
N ASP A 54 -7.91 -3.51 14.51
CA ASP A 54 -6.76 -3.94 15.32
C ASP A 54 -6.86 -5.40 15.75
N TRP A 55 -6.77 -6.30 14.76
CA TRP A 55 -6.83 -7.73 15.03
C TRP A 55 -5.61 -8.13 15.86
N LEU A 56 -5.80 -8.14 17.18
CA LEU A 56 -4.88 -8.73 18.16
C LEU A 56 -4.43 -10.10 17.65
N GLY A 57 -3.20 -10.17 17.14
CA GLY A 57 -2.61 -11.43 16.63
C GLY A 57 -1.91 -11.37 15.28
N ARG A 58 -1.90 -10.23 14.56
CA ARG A 58 -1.15 -10.10 13.29
C ARG A 58 0.37 -10.23 13.48
N GLY A 59 0.87 -9.76 14.62
CA GLY A 59 2.31 -9.67 14.89
C GLY A 59 3.00 -8.70 13.93
N ARG A 60 4.29 -8.44 14.16
CA ARG A 60 4.99 -7.35 13.47
C ARG A 60 4.98 -7.47 11.94
N VAL A 61 5.09 -8.69 11.39
CA VAL A 61 5.03 -8.92 9.94
C VAL A 61 3.66 -8.53 9.37
N GLY A 62 2.57 -8.87 10.05
CA GLY A 62 1.23 -8.51 9.59
C GLY A 62 0.95 -7.01 9.73
N ASP A 63 1.56 -6.35 10.72
CA ASP A 63 1.49 -4.89 10.84
C ASP A 63 2.24 -4.21 9.69
N LEU A 64 3.46 -4.68 9.38
CA LEU A 64 4.24 -4.20 8.22
C LEU A 64 3.50 -4.43 6.89
N ASP A 65 2.82 -5.56 6.73
CA ASP A 65 2.02 -5.84 5.54
C ASP A 65 0.89 -4.83 5.35
N MET A 66 0.17 -4.52 6.43
CA MET A 66 -0.91 -3.53 6.43
C MET A 66 -0.36 -2.12 6.16
N GLU A 67 0.67 -1.70 6.90
CA GLU A 67 1.32 -0.39 6.76
C GLU A 67 1.85 -0.17 5.33
N ALA A 68 2.61 -1.13 4.79
CA ALA A 68 3.21 -1.04 3.45
C ALA A 68 2.16 -1.03 2.34
N SER A 69 1.12 -1.84 2.47
CA SER A 69 0.04 -1.91 1.49
C SER A 69 -0.80 -0.63 1.46
N ILE A 70 -1.12 -0.06 2.63
CA ILE A 70 -1.79 1.25 2.74
C ILE A 70 -0.93 2.34 2.08
N ALA A 71 0.37 2.37 2.37
CA ALA A 71 1.28 3.36 1.79
C ALA A 71 1.34 3.24 0.25
N ALA A 72 1.37 2.02 -0.30
CA ALA A 72 1.37 1.80 -1.75
C ALA A 72 0.08 2.30 -2.42
N LEU A 73 -1.08 2.06 -1.79
CA LEU A 73 -2.37 2.59 -2.27
C LEU A 73 -2.39 4.12 -2.26
N GLN A 74 -1.95 4.73 -1.15
CA GLN A 74 -1.88 6.19 -1.03
C GLN A 74 -0.98 6.82 -2.10
N GLN A 75 0.20 6.22 -2.35
CA GLN A 75 1.13 6.71 -3.36
C GLN A 75 0.51 6.68 -4.75
N HIS A 76 -0.14 5.57 -5.14
CA HIS A 76 -0.84 5.49 -6.41
C HIS A 76 -1.96 6.52 -6.54
N ILE A 77 -2.78 6.72 -5.50
CA ILE A 77 -3.86 7.72 -5.50
C ILE A 77 -3.27 9.12 -5.69
N PHE A 78 -2.19 9.45 -4.97
CA PHE A 78 -1.53 10.75 -5.06
C PHE A 78 -0.98 11.02 -6.46
N GLU A 79 -0.28 10.05 -7.04
CA GLU A 79 0.27 10.15 -8.38
C GLU A 79 -0.83 10.28 -9.43
N TRP A 80 -1.86 9.44 -9.38
CA TRP A 80 -2.95 9.45 -10.34
C TRP A 80 -3.73 10.77 -10.29
N ARG A 81 -3.98 11.35 -9.11
CA ARG A 81 -4.62 12.67 -8.96
C ARG A 81 -3.80 13.82 -9.52
N LYS A 82 -2.47 13.66 -9.65
CA LYS A 82 -1.57 14.66 -10.23
C LYS A 82 -1.41 14.53 -11.74
N GLU A 83 -1.88 13.43 -12.32
CA GLU A 83 -1.81 13.28 -13.76
C GLU A 83 -2.71 14.33 -14.43
N PRO A 84 -2.21 14.98 -15.50
CA PRO A 84 -3.04 15.91 -16.24
C PRO A 84 -4.22 15.14 -16.85
N THR A 85 -5.44 15.65 -16.62
CA THR A 85 -6.61 15.20 -17.37
C THR A 85 -6.31 15.41 -18.85
N LYS A 86 -6.30 14.33 -19.64
CA LYS A 86 -6.21 14.48 -21.09
C LYS A 86 -7.55 14.99 -21.58
N ASP A 87 -7.60 16.29 -21.89
CA ASP A 87 -8.69 16.93 -22.64
C ASP A 87 -8.81 16.35 -24.06
#